data_AF-A0A7S0P4S7-F1
#
_entry.id   AF-A0A7S0P4S7-F1
#
_cell.length_a   1.000
_cell.length_b   1.000
_cell.length_c   1.000
_cell.angle_alpha   90.00
_cell.angle_beta   90.00
_cell.angle_gamma   90.00
#
_symmetry.space_group_name_H-M   'P 1'
#
loop_
_entity.id
_entity.type
_entity.pdbx_description
1 polymer ?
#
loop_
_entity_poly.entity_id
_entity_poly.type
_entity_poly.pdbx_seq_one_letter_code
_entity_poly.pdbx_strand_id
1 'polypeptide(L)'
;GAGLKAMLWSARRHLNLSAAQLAGGMLSTSVTEFDERVQVPLLNLSGVDEYYTSSSSVHQLHNIRVPLLVVHAIDDPLIPPHAFPHAALRSRPHVSLVVTQRGGHLGWISGKSPLMHSWTDKLIARWLMKLERRGQASGSGSSPQPVVAAAPTVLPAAVPGAACSP
;
A
#
# COMPACT_ATOMS: atom_id res chain seq x y z
N GLY A 1 -15.04 11.34 -6.87
CA GLY A 1 -16.09 12.19 -7.47
C GLY A 1 -15.61 13.59 -7.80
N ALA A 2 -15.58 14.50 -6.81
CA ALA A 2 -15.28 15.92 -7.05
C ALA A 2 -13.79 16.30 -6.95
N GLY A 3 -13.05 15.74 -6.00
CA GLY A 3 -11.63 16.09 -5.76
C GLY A 3 -10.73 15.81 -6.97
N LEU A 4 -10.83 14.61 -7.56
CA LEU A 4 -10.05 14.24 -8.74
C LEU A 4 -10.32 15.16 -9.95
N LYS A 5 -11.59 15.53 -10.17
CA LYS A 5 -11.98 16.47 -11.23
C LYS A 5 -11.47 17.89 -10.96
N ALA A 6 -11.51 18.34 -9.71
CA ALA A 6 -10.94 19.63 -9.31
C ALA A 6 -9.42 19.66 -9.52
N MET A 7 -8.71 18.57 -9.20
CA MET A 7 -7.29 18.43 -9.47
C MET A 7 -6.99 18.48 -10.98
N LEU A 8 -7.72 17.72 -11.79
CA LEU A 8 -7.59 17.74 -13.25
C LEU A 8 -7.79 19.17 -13.78
N TRP A 9 -8.84 19.86 -13.34
CA TRP A 9 -9.09 21.25 -13.74
C TRP A 9 -7.97 22.20 -13.35
N SER A 10 -7.46 22.09 -12.12
CA SER A 10 -6.35 22.92 -11.62
C SER A 10 -5.07 22.70 -12.44
N ALA A 11 -4.75 21.44 -12.74
CA ALA A 11 -3.55 21.04 -13.46
C ALA A 11 -3.66 21.18 -14.99
N ARG A 12 -4.85 21.40 -15.56
CA ARG A 12 -5.12 21.32 -17.02
C ARG A 12 -4.16 22.09 -17.92
N ARG A 13 -3.57 23.19 -17.45
CA ARG A 13 -2.63 24.02 -18.22
C ARG A 13 -1.22 23.45 -18.28
N HIS A 14 -0.90 22.51 -17.38
CA HIS A 14 0.38 21.84 -17.27
C HIS A 14 0.33 20.40 -17.80
N LEU A 15 -0.87 19.91 -18.10
CA LEU A 15 -1.10 18.62 -18.70
C LEU A 15 -1.18 18.78 -20.22
N ASN A 16 -0.43 17.98 -20.97
CA ASN A 16 -0.48 17.96 -22.42
C ASN A 16 -1.72 17.18 -22.91
N LEU A 17 -2.90 17.68 -22.55
CA LEU A 17 -4.19 17.08 -22.89
C LEU A 17 -4.93 17.97 -23.89
N SER A 18 -5.52 17.33 -24.90
CA SER A 18 -6.49 17.99 -25.78
C SER A 18 -7.75 18.39 -25.02
N ALA A 19 -8.51 19.33 -25.58
CA ALA A 19 -9.80 19.74 -25.03
C ALA A 19 -10.78 18.55 -24.89
N ALA A 20 -10.77 17.61 -25.85
CA ALA A 20 -11.60 16.42 -25.82
C ALA A 20 -11.24 15.47 -24.66
N GLN A 21 -9.94 15.25 -24.41
CA GLN A 21 -9.47 14.43 -23.29
C GLN A 21 -9.79 15.07 -21.94
N LEU A 22 -9.57 16.38 -21.82
CA LEU A 22 -9.94 17.13 -20.62
C LEU A 22 -11.45 17.03 -20.34
N ALA A 23 -12.28 17.24 -21.36
CA ALA A 23 -13.74 17.09 -21.24
C ALA A 23 -14.13 15.66 -20.84
N GLY A 24 -13.51 14.65 -21.47
CA GLY A 24 -13.70 13.24 -21.15
C GLY A 24 -13.40 12.93 -19.67
N GLY A 25 -12.27 13.41 -19.15
CA GLY A 25 -11.91 13.26 -17.73
C GLY A 25 -12.88 13.98 -16.79
N MET A 26 -13.34 15.18 -17.15
CA MET A 26 -14.32 15.93 -16.36
C MET A 26 -15.71 15.27 -16.34
N LEU A 27 -16.09 14.57 -17.41
CA LEU A 27 -17.36 13.85 -17.51
C LEU A 27 -17.32 12.44 -16.89
N SER A 28 -16.12 11.90 -16.67
CA SER A 28 -15.94 10.53 -16.19
C SER A 28 -16.68 10.25 -14.87
N THR A 29 -17.34 9.10 -14.79
CA THR A 29 -18.13 8.68 -13.62
C THR A 29 -17.49 7.57 -12.80
N SER A 30 -16.47 6.92 -13.35
CA SER A 30 -15.64 5.92 -12.68
C SER A 30 -14.15 6.26 -12.76
N VAL A 31 -13.34 5.63 -11.92
CA VAL A 31 -11.87 5.77 -11.97
C VAL A 31 -11.32 5.20 -13.28
N THR A 32 -11.81 4.05 -13.72
CA THR A 32 -11.40 3.44 -15.00
C THR A 32 -11.71 4.31 -16.20
N GLU A 33 -12.89 4.95 -16.25
CA GLU A 33 -13.20 5.89 -17.34
C GLU A 33 -12.28 7.12 -17.29
N PHE A 34 -11.98 7.63 -16.09
CA PHE A 34 -11.04 8.72 -15.93
C PHE A 34 -9.64 8.30 -16.42
N ASP A 35 -9.18 7.11 -16.06
CA ASP A 35 -7.86 6.62 -16.44
C ASP A 35 -7.75 6.45 -17.96
N GLU A 36 -8.77 5.87 -18.60
CA GLU A 36 -8.86 5.73 -20.05
C GLU A 36 -8.84 7.09 -20.78
N ARG A 37 -9.48 8.11 -20.22
CA ARG A 37 -9.64 9.43 -20.87
C ARG A 37 -8.50 10.40 -20.57
N VAL A 38 -7.78 10.18 -19.47
CA VAL A 38 -6.77 11.11 -18.95
C VAL A 38 -5.40 10.43 -18.86
N GLN A 39 -5.29 9.33 -18.11
CA GLN A 39 -4.00 8.67 -17.84
C GLN A 39 -3.41 8.01 -19.08
N VAL A 40 -4.23 7.28 -19.83
CA VAL A 40 -3.80 6.58 -21.05
C VAL A 40 -3.23 7.57 -22.07
N PRO A 41 -3.91 8.69 -22.41
CA PRO A 41 -3.30 9.71 -23.25
C PRO A 41 -2.07 10.40 -22.67
N LEU A 42 -2.07 10.71 -21.36
CA LEU A 42 -0.92 11.37 -20.73
C LEU A 42 0.36 10.53 -20.80
N LEU A 43 0.20 9.22 -20.71
CA LEU A 43 1.30 8.25 -20.73
C LEU A 43 1.58 7.70 -22.13
N ASN A 44 0.85 8.15 -23.16
CA ASN A 44 0.91 7.64 -24.54
C ASN A 44 0.76 6.11 -24.63
N LEU A 45 -0.19 5.57 -23.87
CA LEU A 45 -0.51 4.14 -23.86
C LEU A 45 -1.66 3.84 -24.83
N SER A 46 -1.80 2.57 -25.19
CA SER A 46 -2.78 2.10 -26.17
C SER A 46 -4.18 1.88 -25.57
N GLY A 47 -4.29 1.81 -24.25
CA GLY A 47 -5.55 1.61 -23.53
C GLY A 47 -5.38 1.39 -22.03
N VAL A 48 -6.49 1.39 -21.29
CA VAL A 48 -6.49 1.27 -19.82
C VAL A 48 -5.95 -0.07 -19.33
N ASP A 49 -6.10 -1.16 -20.10
CA ASP A 49 -5.53 -2.46 -19.75
C ASP A 49 -3.99 -2.42 -19.78
N GLU A 50 -3.40 -1.74 -20.76
CA GLU A 50 -1.96 -1.51 -20.83
C GLU A 50 -1.51 -0.62 -19.66
N TYR A 51 -2.29 0.40 -19.32
CA TYR A 51 -2.03 1.25 -18.16
C TYR A 51 -1.99 0.46 -16.85
N TYR A 52 -3.01 -0.36 -16.57
CA TYR A 52 -3.03 -1.14 -15.34
C TYR A 52 -1.98 -2.25 -15.32
N THR A 53 -1.71 -2.90 -16.46
CA THR A 53 -0.66 -3.93 -16.54
C THR A 53 0.73 -3.34 -16.31
N SER A 54 1.06 -2.23 -16.96
CA SER A 54 2.37 -1.57 -16.84
C SER A 54 2.57 -0.89 -15.49
N SER A 55 1.51 -0.33 -14.90
CA SER A 55 1.56 0.34 -13.60
C SER A 55 1.50 -0.64 -12.42
N SER A 56 1.18 -1.91 -12.65
CA SER A 56 1.04 -2.89 -11.59
C SER A 56 2.40 -3.38 -11.08
N SER A 57 2.63 -3.19 -9.78
CA SER A 57 3.82 -3.71 -9.11
C SER A 57 3.79 -5.23 -8.90
N VAL A 58 2.64 -5.90 -9.13
CA VAL A 58 2.49 -7.35 -8.90
C VAL A 58 3.48 -8.16 -9.72
N HIS A 59 3.79 -7.70 -10.93
CA HIS A 59 4.73 -8.37 -11.83
C HIS A 59 6.17 -8.26 -11.33
N GLN A 60 6.49 -7.31 -10.45
CA GLN A 60 7.83 -7.09 -9.90
C GLN A 60 8.07 -7.81 -8.57
N LEU A 61 7.06 -8.46 -7.99
CA LEU A 61 7.20 -9.14 -6.69
C LEU A 61 8.31 -10.20 -6.68
N HIS A 62 8.65 -10.77 -7.84
CA HIS A 62 9.74 -11.75 -7.97
C HIS A 62 11.15 -11.16 -7.90
N ASN A 63 11.27 -9.85 -8.09
CA ASN A 63 12.54 -9.13 -8.07
C ASN A 63 12.88 -8.56 -6.68
N ILE A 64 12.05 -8.82 -5.66
CA ILE A 64 12.32 -8.38 -4.28
C ILE A 64 13.51 -9.18 -3.71
N ARG A 65 14.67 -8.52 -3.63
CA ARG A 65 15.94 -9.07 -3.10
C ARG A 65 16.37 -8.45 -1.77
N VAL A 66 15.70 -7.38 -1.35
CA VAL A 66 15.96 -6.68 -0.08
C VAL A 66 14.80 -6.91 0.88
N PRO A 67 15.04 -6.85 2.20
CA PRO A 67 13.96 -6.93 3.17
C PRO A 67 12.85 -5.90 2.90
N LEU A 68 11.60 -6.36 2.80
CA LEU A 68 10.42 -5.54 2.56
C LEU A 68 9.38 -5.77 3.65
N LEU A 69 8.91 -4.70 4.30
CA LEU A 69 7.74 -4.73 5.16
C LEU A 69 6.52 -4.28 4.37
N VAL A 70 5.48 -5.10 4.38
CA VAL A 70 4.18 -4.77 3.78
C VAL A 70 3.11 -4.83 4.85
N VAL A 71 2.36 -3.74 5.01
CA VAL A 71 1.24 -3.64 5.94
C VAL A 71 -0.03 -3.38 5.13
N HIS A 72 -1.04 -4.22 5.32
CA HIS A 72 -2.29 -4.14 4.58
C HIS A 72 -3.49 -4.32 5.52
N ALA A 73 -4.54 -3.52 5.32
CA ALA A 73 -5.76 -3.60 6.10
C ALA A 73 -6.89 -4.22 5.25
N ILE A 74 -7.63 -5.16 5.83
CA ILE A 74 -8.73 -5.85 5.15
C ILE A 74 -9.91 -4.90 4.87
N ASP A 75 -10.07 -3.87 5.69
CA ASP A 75 -11.11 -2.83 5.56
C ASP A 75 -10.65 -1.62 4.72
N ASP A 76 -9.56 -1.74 3.96
CA ASP A 76 -9.13 -0.68 3.04
C ASP A 76 -10.19 -0.45 1.93
N PRO A 77 -10.82 0.73 1.86
CA PRO A 77 -11.87 1.01 0.88
C PRO A 77 -11.34 1.20 -0.55
N LEU A 78 -10.04 1.38 -0.73
CA LEU A 78 -9.39 1.54 -2.04
C LEU A 78 -8.72 0.27 -2.51
N ILE A 79 -8.17 -0.53 -1.60
CA ILE A 79 -7.45 -1.77 -1.92
C ILE A 79 -8.16 -2.94 -1.22
N PRO A 80 -9.25 -3.48 -1.80
CA PRO A 80 -9.97 -4.56 -1.17
C PRO A 80 -9.15 -5.86 -1.12
N PRO A 81 -9.45 -6.79 -0.20
CA PRO A 81 -8.63 -7.99 0.03
C PRO A 81 -8.39 -8.87 -1.20
N HIS A 82 -9.35 -8.91 -2.13
CA HIS A 82 -9.28 -9.69 -3.36
C HIS A 82 -8.37 -9.06 -4.42
N ALA A 83 -8.17 -7.74 -4.38
CA ALA A 83 -7.27 -7.03 -5.28
C ALA A 83 -5.81 -7.07 -4.79
N PHE A 84 -5.59 -7.38 -3.51
CA PHE A 84 -4.26 -7.43 -2.91
C PHE A 84 -3.61 -8.83 -3.03
N PRO A 85 -2.35 -8.94 -3.52
CA PRO A 85 -1.72 -10.21 -3.88
C PRO A 85 -1.14 -10.97 -2.67
N HIS A 86 -2.00 -11.30 -1.69
CA HIS A 86 -1.60 -11.93 -0.42
C HIS A 86 -0.79 -13.22 -0.63
N ALA A 87 -1.23 -14.12 -1.51
CA ALA A 87 -0.55 -15.40 -1.75
C ALA A 87 0.86 -15.19 -2.33
N ALA A 88 0.97 -14.31 -3.34
CA ALA A 88 2.24 -14.03 -4.00
C ALA A 88 3.25 -13.31 -3.08
N LEU A 89 2.78 -12.53 -2.10
CA LEU A 89 3.63 -11.89 -1.09
C LEU A 89 4.08 -12.89 0.00
N ARG A 90 3.18 -13.77 0.46
CA ARG A 90 3.50 -14.77 1.50
C ARG A 90 4.57 -15.77 1.06
N SER A 91 4.66 -16.07 -0.24
CA SER A 91 5.67 -16.98 -0.76
C SER A 91 7.07 -16.36 -0.90
N ARG A 92 7.26 -15.07 -0.54
CA ARG A 92 8.53 -14.37 -0.73
C ARG A 92 9.41 -14.40 0.53
N PRO A 93 10.67 -14.88 0.44
CA PRO A 93 11.54 -15.02 1.60
C PRO A 93 11.98 -13.69 2.23
N HIS A 94 12.01 -12.61 1.44
CA HIS A 94 12.42 -11.28 1.90
C HIS A 94 11.25 -10.40 2.35
N VAL A 95 10.02 -10.90 2.32
CA VAL A 95 8.82 -10.11 2.64
C VAL A 95 8.32 -10.44 4.03
N SER A 96 8.12 -9.41 4.85
CA SER A 96 7.35 -9.45 6.08
C SER A 96 5.96 -8.87 5.80
N LEU A 97 4.93 -9.71 5.75
CA LEU A 97 3.55 -9.29 5.49
C LEU A 97 2.75 -9.22 6.80
N VAL A 98 2.21 -8.04 7.10
CA VAL A 98 1.29 -7.79 8.22
C VAL A 98 -0.09 -7.48 7.66
N VAL A 99 -1.09 -8.29 8.02
CA VAL A 99 -2.48 -8.09 7.59
C VAL A 99 -3.33 -7.80 8.82
N THR A 100 -4.05 -6.69 8.81
CA THR A 100 -4.93 -6.29 9.91
C THR A 100 -6.39 -6.31 9.50
N GLN A 101 -7.28 -6.62 10.44
CA GLN A 101 -8.73 -6.56 10.22
C GLN A 101 -9.21 -5.11 10.03
N ARG A 102 -8.54 -4.17 10.69
CA ARG A 102 -8.86 -2.74 10.66
C ARG A 102 -7.62 -1.88 10.46
N GLY A 103 -7.82 -0.73 9.84
CA GLY A 103 -6.79 0.26 9.55
C GLY A 103 -7.20 1.22 8.45
N GLY A 104 -8.17 0.84 7.61
CA GLY A 104 -8.54 1.61 6.43
C GLY A 104 -7.34 1.81 5.50
N HIS A 105 -7.42 2.81 4.63
CA HIS A 105 -6.35 3.07 3.65
C HIS A 105 -5.07 3.65 4.28
N LEU A 106 -5.20 4.48 5.32
CA LEU A 106 -4.10 5.24 5.93
C LEU A 106 -4.14 5.27 7.47
N GLY A 107 -5.15 4.66 8.08
CA GLY A 107 -5.66 5.06 9.38
C GLY A 107 -5.41 4.04 10.48
N TRP A 108 -4.27 3.35 10.52
CA TRP A 108 -3.81 2.49 11.63
C TRP A 108 -3.58 3.25 12.95
N ILE A 109 -4.47 4.18 13.25
CA ILE A 109 -4.53 5.04 14.41
C ILE A 109 -4.97 4.22 15.61
N SER A 110 -4.29 4.41 16.73
CA SER A 110 -4.61 3.75 17.99
C SER A 110 -4.59 4.75 19.15
N GLY A 111 -5.45 4.50 20.14
CA GLY A 111 -5.51 5.26 21.40
C GLY A 111 -6.75 6.16 21.52
N LYS A 112 -7.01 6.62 22.75
CA LYS A 112 -8.08 7.57 23.09
C LYS A 112 -7.56 9.00 23.33
N SER A 113 -6.27 9.23 23.04
CA SER A 113 -5.60 10.52 23.25
C SER A 113 -5.94 11.51 22.12
N PRO A 114 -6.05 12.82 22.41
CA PRO A 114 -6.16 13.85 21.37
C PRO A 114 -4.94 13.91 20.43
N LEU A 115 -3.77 13.41 20.85
CA LEU A 115 -2.66 13.08 19.95
C LEU A 115 -2.80 11.63 19.49
N MET A 116 -3.76 11.37 18.61
CA MET A 116 -3.89 10.08 17.95
C MET A 116 -2.59 9.72 17.21
N HIS A 117 -1.98 8.60 17.58
CA HIS A 117 -0.74 8.11 16.96
C HIS A 117 -1.01 6.83 16.18
N SER A 118 -0.40 6.70 15.01
CA SER A 118 -0.45 5.45 14.27
C SER A 118 0.39 4.39 14.98
N TRP A 119 -0.16 3.20 15.21
CA TRP A 119 0.64 2.10 15.77
C TRP A 119 1.68 1.60 14.75
N THR A 120 1.47 1.86 13.45
CA THR A 120 2.41 1.46 12.40
C THR A 120 3.77 2.10 12.55
N ASP A 121 3.86 3.31 13.12
CA ASP A 121 5.15 3.99 13.36
C ASP A 121 6.05 3.15 14.27
N LYS A 122 5.47 2.60 15.35
CA LYS A 122 6.16 1.71 16.28
C LYS A 122 6.51 0.38 15.62
N LEU A 123 5.64 -0.15 14.75
CA LEU A 123 5.93 -1.37 13.99
C LEU A 123 7.14 -1.16 13.06
N ILE A 124 7.11 -0.09 12.26
CA ILE A 124 8.15 0.26 11.29
C ILE A 124 9.48 0.45 12.02
N ALA A 125 9.51 1.24 13.10
CA ALA A 125 10.71 1.46 13.89
C ALA A 125 11.30 0.14 14.44
N ARG A 126 10.45 -0.73 15.01
CA ARG A 126 10.91 -2.05 15.50
C ARG A 126 11.45 -2.94 14.39
N TRP A 127 10.81 -2.91 13.22
CA TRP A 127 11.24 -3.69 12.07
C TRP A 127 12.59 -3.21 11.55
N LEU A 128 12.80 -1.89 11.41
CA LEU A 128 14.08 -1.30 11.02
C LEU A 128 15.20 -1.64 12.02
N MET A 129 14.97 -1.46 13.33
CA MET A 129 15.95 -1.85 14.37
C MET A 129 16.29 -3.34 14.35
N LYS A 130 15.36 -4.21 13.90
CA LYS A 130 15.63 -5.64 13.73
C LYS A 130 16.51 -5.91 12.51
N LEU A 131 16.35 -5.14 11.43
CA LEU A 131 17.20 -5.23 10.24
C LEU A 131 18.62 -4.73 10.50
N GLU A 132 18.79 -3.60 11.19
CA GLU A 132 20.12 -3.06 11.51
C GLU A 132 20.95 -4.04 12.34
N ARG A 133 20.36 -4.60 13.40
CA ARG A 133 21.02 -5.61 14.24
C ARG A 133 21.46 -6.85 13.45
N ARG A 134 20.70 -7.24 12.41
CA ARG A 134 21.07 -8.34 11.51
C ARG A 134 22.23 -7.95 10.61
N GLY A 135 22.21 -6.73 10.05
CA GLY A 135 23.32 -6.21 9.25
C GLY A 135 24.64 -6.17 10.03
N GLN A 136 24.58 -5.78 11.31
CA GLN A 136 25.73 -5.77 12.21
C GLN A 136 26.18 -7.19 12.61
N ALA A 137 25.26 -8.12 12.85
CA ALA A 137 25.59 -9.51 13.18
C ALA A 137 26.15 -10.31 11.99
N SER A 138 25.73 -10.02 10.76
CA SER A 138 26.27 -10.65 9.55
C SER A 138 27.68 -10.17 9.16
N GLY A 139 28.20 -9.13 9.81
CA GLY A 139 29.60 -8.69 9.69
C GLY A 139 30.61 -9.71 10.26
N SER A 140 30.14 -10.74 10.98
CA SER A 140 30.92 -11.91 11.40
C SER A 140 30.51 -13.17 10.61
N GLY A 141 31.03 -13.31 9.40
CA GLY A 141 31.37 -14.60 8.77
C GLY A 141 30.35 -15.74 8.70
N SER A 142 29.03 -15.52 8.68
CA SER A 142 28.08 -16.61 8.35
C SER A 142 26.94 -16.14 7.46
N SER A 143 26.67 -16.95 6.43
CA SER A 143 25.65 -16.71 5.40
C SER A 143 24.25 -16.59 6.03
N PRO A 144 23.44 -15.56 5.69
CA PRO A 144 22.14 -15.38 6.31
C PRO A 144 21.16 -16.47 5.85
N GLN A 145 20.79 -17.35 6.78
CA GLN A 145 19.72 -18.34 6.59
C GLN A 145 18.35 -17.64 6.47
N PRO A 146 17.43 -18.11 5.60
CA PRO A 146 16.09 -17.55 5.48
C PRO A 146 15.29 -17.83 6.76
N VAL A 147 14.89 -16.77 7.45
CA VAL A 147 13.92 -16.88 8.55
C VAL A 147 12.54 -16.94 7.93
N VAL A 148 11.95 -18.13 7.92
CA VAL A 148 10.50 -18.31 7.76
C VAL A 148 9.84 -17.43 8.82
N ALA A 149 9.18 -16.34 8.38
CA ALA A 149 8.34 -15.58 9.27
C ALA A 149 7.31 -16.55 9.86
N ALA A 150 7.28 -16.64 11.19
CA ALA A 150 6.29 -17.41 11.90
C ALA A 150 4.90 -17.08 11.33
N ALA A 151 4.04 -18.11 11.26
CA ALA A 151 2.69 -18.07 10.72
C ALA A 151 1.97 -16.74 11.00
N PRO A 152 1.16 -16.23 10.06
CA PRO A 152 0.56 -14.90 10.15
C PRO A 152 -0.15 -14.74 11.50
N THR A 153 0.47 -14.00 12.42
CA THR A 153 -0.22 -13.54 13.61
C THR A 153 -1.17 -12.47 13.12
N VAL A 154 -2.44 -12.84 12.93
CA VAL A 154 -3.53 -11.88 12.99
C VAL A 154 -3.44 -11.28 14.39
N LEU A 155 -2.81 -10.12 14.50
CA LEU A 155 -2.87 -9.37 15.74
C LEU A 155 -4.33 -8.95 15.89
N PRO A 156 -5.05 -9.39 16.94
CA PRO A 156 -6.40 -8.92 17.15
C PRO A 156 -6.33 -7.39 17.26
N ALA A 157 -7.29 -6.72 16.62
CA ALA A 157 -7.54 -5.31 16.92
C ALA A 157 -7.69 -5.20 18.45
N ALA A 158 -6.92 -4.29 19.05
CA ALA A 158 -6.96 -4.08 20.50
C ALA A 158 -8.42 -3.99 20.96
N VAL A 159 -8.85 -4.97 21.78
CA VAL A 159 -10.20 -5.02 22.31
C VAL A 159 -10.40 -3.78 23.19
N PRO A 160 -11.38 -2.91 22.93
CA PRO A 160 -11.67 -1.80 23.81
C PRO A 160 -12.43 -2.35 25.01
N GLY A 161 -11.72 -2.67 26.10
CA GLY A 161 -12.35 -3.16 27.32
C GLY A 161 -11.43 -3.97 28.21
N ALA A 162 -10.38 -3.37 28.75
CA ALA A 162 -9.81 -3.83 30.01
C ALA A 162 -10.30 -2.86 31.07
N ALA A 163 -11.19 -3.37 31.92
CA ALA A 163 -11.81 -2.66 33.02
C ALA A 163 -10.74 -2.09 33.96
N CYS A 164 -10.85 -0.80 34.26
CA CYS A 164 -10.33 -0.28 35.53
C CYS A 164 -11.28 -0.75 36.63
N SER A 165 -10.76 -1.43 37.65
CA SER A 165 -11.18 -1.32 39.05
C SER A 165 -10.28 -2.19 39.94
N PRO A 166 -10.14 -1.87 41.24
CA PRO A 166 -10.37 -0.58 41.91
C PRO A 166 -9.08 0.25 42.06
#